data_AF-N9E2G6-F1
#
_entry.id   AF-N9E2G6-F1
#
_cell.length_a   1.000
_cell.length_b   1.000
_cell.length_c   1.000
_cell.angle_alpha   90.00
_cell.angle_beta   90.00
_cell.angle_gamma   90.00
#
_symmetry.space_group_name_H-M   'P 1'
#
loop_
_entity.id
_entity.type
_entity.pdbx_description
1 polymer ?
#
loop_
_entity_poly.entity_id
_entity_poly.type
_entity_poly.pdbx_seq_one_letter_code
_entity_poly.pdbx_strand_id
1 'polypeptide(L)'
;MNMFKFDIKKLNALAELADELLLDGNRKEELISLLKAHIEIDFIFESDFNRGYFYYILANCSSRLYSYQTENWYSQNLINTINLYHKAVHFLRKDNKDEGLLSFALTNLGNFLSSQGRSFCAQYYWDLAIEIDENPVAIIAKATDIIFRAENLYDEYHIYIHYFYANQMIFKAFEKVEYLENEQRISLEKGGELYVFHKWYLKNYKDQDFDYLKEYKHKVNSKTESRYYAWVARNKLFINDINDLCVEEIAFQDVLGLPSMVQKINDTLSLKESLVFHSSFDELRNEYTYARYLVFQASEIKEESSHFYNKTYAHTDDTLHAIDNLKTSHMKSAFRILYSIFDKVSYFISKYIELPIKDKDISFRGIFLIGQKKFIRI
;
A
#
# COMPACT_ATOMS: atom_id res chain seq x y z
N MET A 1 16.63 -14.80 32.32
CA MET A 1 15.94 -15.41 31.16
C MET A 1 17.02 -15.90 30.22
N ASN A 2 17.16 -17.21 29.98
CA ASN A 2 18.19 -17.71 29.08
C ASN A 2 17.79 -17.34 27.65
N MET A 3 18.47 -16.37 27.06
CA MET A 3 18.24 -15.99 25.66
C MET A 3 19.00 -16.97 24.76
N PHE A 4 18.29 -17.63 23.86
CA PHE A 4 18.89 -18.62 22.96
C PHE A 4 19.55 -17.94 21.77
N LYS A 5 20.81 -18.29 21.49
CA LYS A 5 21.52 -17.84 20.30
C LYS A 5 21.02 -18.62 19.07
N PHE A 6 20.53 -17.89 18.08
CA PHE A 6 19.98 -18.44 16.84
C PHE A 6 20.88 -18.01 15.66
N ASP A 7 21.79 -18.91 15.30
CA ASP A 7 22.77 -18.71 14.22
C ASP A 7 22.20 -19.09 12.84
N ILE A 8 22.96 -18.80 11.78
CA ILE A 8 22.54 -19.05 10.40
C ILE A 8 22.30 -20.54 10.10
N LYS A 9 23.01 -21.46 10.76
CA LYS A 9 22.82 -22.91 10.53
C LYS A 9 21.47 -23.36 11.07
N LYS A 10 21.08 -22.87 12.25
CA LYS A 10 19.75 -23.13 12.82
C LYS A 10 18.64 -22.48 12.00
N LEU A 11 18.89 -21.30 11.44
CA LEU A 11 17.93 -20.65 10.54
C LEU A 11 17.71 -21.44 9.25
N ASN A 12 18.77 -21.94 8.64
CA ASN A 12 18.64 -22.79 7.45
C ASN A 12 17.86 -24.07 7.77
N ALA A 13 18.15 -24.73 8.89
CA ALA A 13 17.39 -25.90 9.33
C ALA A 13 15.90 -25.57 9.62
N LEU A 14 15.62 -24.39 10.17
CA LEU A 14 14.24 -23.92 10.37
C LEU A 14 13.53 -23.66 9.03
N ALA A 15 14.24 -23.07 8.06
CA ALA A 15 13.71 -22.81 6.73
C ALA A 15 13.38 -24.11 5.99
N GLU A 16 14.29 -25.09 6.01
CA GLU A 16 14.07 -26.42 5.41
C GLU A 16 12.85 -27.12 6.01
N LEU A 17 12.72 -27.11 7.35
CA LEU A 17 11.56 -27.66 8.03
C LEU A 17 10.27 -26.89 7.69
N ALA A 18 10.34 -25.56 7.61
CA ALA A 18 9.20 -24.73 7.22
C ALA A 18 8.74 -25.06 5.80
N ASP A 19 9.66 -25.18 4.84
CA ASP A 19 9.35 -25.51 3.45
C ASP A 19 8.70 -26.90 3.33
N GLU A 20 9.21 -27.90 4.05
CA GLU A 20 8.61 -29.23 4.10
C GLU A 20 7.15 -29.18 4.59
N LEU A 21 6.88 -28.40 5.65
CA LEU A 21 5.54 -28.24 6.21
C LEU A 21 4.61 -27.40 5.33
N LEU A 22 5.15 -26.42 4.61
CA LEU A 22 4.38 -25.55 3.70
C LEU A 22 3.86 -26.30 2.48
N LEU A 23 4.64 -27.28 2.00
CA LEU A 23 4.30 -28.09 0.83
C LEU A 23 3.32 -29.24 1.15
N ASP A 24 3.20 -29.68 2.41
CA ASP A 24 2.26 -30.72 2.82
C ASP A 24 1.02 -30.15 3.54
N GLY A 25 -0.10 -30.09 2.82
CA GLY A 25 -1.38 -29.61 3.34
C GLY A 25 -1.95 -30.43 4.52
N ASN A 26 -1.45 -31.64 4.78
CA ASN A 26 -1.90 -32.47 5.90
C ASN A 26 -1.21 -32.11 7.23
N ARG A 27 -0.14 -31.32 7.19
CA ARG A 27 0.71 -31.03 8.36
C ARG A 27 0.46 -29.63 8.95
N LYS A 28 -0.76 -29.12 8.76
CA LYS A 28 -1.17 -27.79 9.23
C LYS A 28 -0.98 -27.60 10.76
N GLU A 29 -1.27 -28.62 11.57
CA GLU A 29 -1.12 -28.55 13.03
C GLU A 29 0.34 -28.46 13.46
N GLU A 30 1.25 -29.11 12.73
CA GLU A 30 2.69 -29.01 12.96
C GLU A 30 3.19 -27.60 12.64
N LEU A 31 2.71 -27.00 11.54
CA LEU A 31 3.03 -25.62 11.17
C LEU A 31 2.54 -24.60 12.21
N ILE A 32 1.33 -24.80 12.77
CA ILE A 32 0.82 -23.99 13.89
C ILE A 32 1.73 -24.12 15.11
N SER A 33 2.14 -25.34 15.44
CA SER A 33 3.02 -25.63 16.58
C SER A 33 4.39 -24.99 16.41
N LEU A 34 4.96 -25.07 15.20
CA LEU A 34 6.21 -24.40 14.82
C LEU A 34 6.11 -22.89 15.03
N LEU A 35 5.05 -22.26 14.50
CA LEU A 35 4.86 -20.81 14.58
C LEU A 35 4.73 -20.34 16.03
N LYS A 36 3.90 -21.01 16.85
CA LYS A 36 3.70 -20.67 18.26
C LYS A 36 5.00 -20.78 19.06
N ALA A 37 5.73 -21.88 18.89
CA ALA A 37 6.98 -22.12 19.60
C ALA A 37 8.03 -21.01 19.34
N HIS A 38 8.05 -20.42 18.15
CA HIS A 38 9.04 -19.41 17.76
C HIS A 38 8.58 -17.96 17.99
N ILE A 39 7.27 -17.70 18.09
CA ILE A 39 6.76 -16.35 18.43
C ILE A 39 6.92 -16.03 19.92
N GLU A 40 6.83 -17.04 20.78
CA GLU A 40 6.83 -16.85 22.24
C GLU A 40 8.23 -16.75 22.86
N ILE A 41 9.28 -16.98 22.06
CA ILE A 41 10.67 -17.03 22.53
C ILE A 41 11.47 -15.83 22.01
N ASP A 42 12.19 -15.18 22.91
CA ASP A 42 13.16 -14.15 22.56
C ASP A 42 14.51 -14.78 22.18
N PHE A 43 14.90 -14.63 20.92
CA PHE A 43 16.18 -15.08 20.38
C PHE A 43 17.20 -13.94 20.28
N ILE A 44 18.49 -14.28 20.45
CA ILE A 44 19.61 -13.40 20.10
C ILE A 44 20.11 -13.82 18.71
N PHE A 45 20.14 -12.84 17.80
CA PHE A 45 20.65 -13.01 16.45
C PHE A 45 22.05 -12.40 16.32
N GLU A 46 22.88 -12.98 15.47
CA GLU A 46 24.25 -12.50 15.20
C GLU A 46 24.28 -11.26 14.30
N SER A 47 23.21 -11.03 13.53
CA SER A 47 23.08 -9.92 12.59
C SER A 47 21.62 -9.55 12.39
N ASP A 48 21.40 -8.33 11.86
CA ASP A 48 20.07 -7.91 11.40
C ASP A 48 19.58 -8.80 10.25
N PHE A 49 20.46 -9.27 9.36
CA PHE A 49 20.10 -10.25 8.33
C PHE A 49 19.52 -11.54 8.94
N ASN A 50 20.19 -12.16 9.91
CA ASN A 50 19.69 -13.39 10.56
C ASN A 50 18.32 -13.16 11.21
N ARG A 51 18.12 -11.98 11.81
CA ARG A 51 16.85 -11.59 12.42
C ARG A 51 15.76 -11.36 11.37
N GLY A 52 16.10 -10.73 10.26
CA GLY A 52 15.21 -10.52 9.12
C GLY A 52 14.77 -11.84 8.49
N TYR A 53 15.73 -12.73 8.24
CA TYR A 53 15.49 -14.06 7.69
C TYR A 53 14.57 -14.91 8.58
N PHE A 54 14.80 -14.87 9.90
CA PHE A 54 13.91 -15.51 10.88
C PHE A 54 12.46 -15.05 10.72
N TYR A 55 12.22 -13.73 10.71
CA TYR A 55 10.87 -13.20 10.58
C TYR A 55 10.26 -13.50 9.20
N TYR A 56 11.06 -13.56 8.15
CA TYR A 56 10.62 -13.96 6.81
C TYR A 56 10.09 -15.41 6.81
N ILE A 57 10.83 -16.35 7.42
CA ILE A 57 10.39 -17.75 7.56
C ILE A 57 9.04 -17.82 8.31
N LEU A 58 8.95 -17.16 9.46
CA LEU A 58 7.70 -17.14 10.23
C LEU A 58 6.54 -16.48 9.47
N ALA A 59 6.81 -15.43 8.72
CA ALA A 59 5.80 -14.75 7.92
C ALA A 59 5.25 -15.66 6.83
N ASN A 60 6.11 -16.42 6.13
CA ASN A 60 5.69 -17.41 5.13
C ASN A 60 4.82 -18.51 5.76
N CYS A 61 5.25 -19.08 6.89
CA CYS A 61 4.44 -20.04 7.66
C CYS A 61 3.06 -19.46 8.02
N SER A 62 3.03 -18.24 8.55
CA SER A 62 1.81 -17.55 8.97
C SER A 62 0.88 -17.25 7.77
N SER A 63 1.44 -16.82 6.64
CA SER A 63 0.68 -16.51 5.42
C SER A 63 -0.02 -17.72 4.82
N ARG A 64 0.56 -18.92 5.00
CA ARG A 64 -0.06 -20.18 4.56
C ARG A 64 -1.23 -20.59 5.45
N LEU A 65 -1.14 -20.28 6.75
CA LEU A 65 -2.16 -20.62 7.75
C LEU A 65 -3.38 -19.69 7.70
N TYR A 66 -3.15 -18.41 7.43
CA TYR A 66 -4.15 -17.36 7.57
C TYR A 66 -4.36 -16.62 6.26
N SER A 67 -5.57 -16.68 5.74
CA SER A 67 -5.96 -16.04 4.49
C SER A 67 -7.25 -15.24 4.67
N TYR A 68 -7.48 -14.26 3.81
CA TYR A 68 -8.72 -13.48 3.80
C TYR A 68 -9.97 -14.34 3.62
N GLN A 69 -9.87 -15.47 2.88
CA GLN A 69 -10.99 -16.37 2.63
C GLN A 69 -11.40 -17.17 3.88
N THR A 70 -10.48 -17.38 4.82
CA THR A 70 -10.68 -18.20 6.02
C THR A 70 -10.83 -17.37 7.29
N GLU A 71 -10.35 -16.13 7.28
CA GLU A 71 -10.32 -15.24 8.42
C GLU A 71 -11.30 -14.08 8.22
N ASN A 72 -11.76 -13.49 9.31
CA ASN A 72 -12.40 -12.18 9.19
C ASN A 72 -11.35 -11.16 8.75
N TRP A 73 -11.74 -10.19 7.93
CA TRP A 73 -10.83 -9.18 7.38
C TRP A 73 -10.09 -8.36 8.46
N TYR A 74 -10.66 -8.25 9.68
CA TYR A 74 -10.06 -7.61 10.85
C TYR A 74 -9.32 -8.59 11.79
N SER A 75 -9.08 -9.83 11.37
CA SER A 75 -8.45 -10.85 12.21
C SER A 75 -7.03 -10.44 12.63
N GLN A 76 -6.74 -10.62 13.93
CA GLN A 76 -5.41 -10.37 14.48
C GLN A 76 -4.35 -11.26 13.81
N ASN A 77 -4.72 -12.43 13.30
CA ASN A 77 -3.81 -13.32 12.58
C ASN A 77 -3.32 -12.69 11.27
N LEU A 78 -4.21 -12.02 10.53
CA LEU A 78 -3.88 -11.30 9.31
C LEU A 78 -2.92 -10.14 9.60
N ILE A 79 -3.21 -9.37 10.65
CA ILE A 79 -2.37 -8.25 11.12
C ILE A 79 -1.00 -8.77 11.58
N ASN A 80 -0.97 -9.86 12.34
CA ASN A 80 0.27 -10.47 12.83
C ASN A 80 1.15 -10.96 11.68
N THR A 81 0.56 -11.54 10.64
CA THR A 81 1.29 -11.96 9.44
C THR A 81 1.94 -10.76 8.74
N ILE A 82 1.20 -9.66 8.54
CA ILE A 82 1.74 -8.41 7.99
C ILE A 82 2.87 -7.87 8.88
N ASN A 83 2.71 -7.90 10.21
CA ASN A 83 3.73 -7.44 11.14
C ASN A 83 5.02 -8.28 11.07
N LEU A 84 4.91 -9.59 10.86
CA LEU A 84 6.07 -10.47 10.65
C LEU A 84 6.82 -10.07 9.37
N TYR A 85 6.11 -9.88 8.25
CA TYR A 85 6.73 -9.39 7.02
C TYR A 85 7.36 -7.99 7.18
N HIS A 86 6.69 -7.05 7.86
CA HIS A 86 7.28 -5.73 8.14
C HIS A 86 8.55 -5.83 8.98
N LYS A 87 8.59 -6.71 9.99
CA LYS A 87 9.81 -6.96 10.77
C LYS A 87 10.90 -7.54 9.88
N ALA A 88 10.57 -8.52 9.03
CA ALA A 88 11.52 -9.09 8.07
C ALA A 88 12.13 -8.00 7.19
N VAL A 89 11.30 -7.22 6.48
CA VAL A 89 11.74 -6.12 5.62
C VAL A 89 12.54 -5.07 6.40
N HIS A 90 12.12 -4.70 7.61
CA HIS A 90 12.82 -3.71 8.43
C HIS A 90 14.26 -4.13 8.74
N PHE A 91 14.47 -5.38 9.14
CA PHE A 91 15.81 -5.88 9.47
C PHE A 91 16.64 -6.20 8.24
N LEU A 92 16.03 -6.77 7.19
CA LEU A 92 16.74 -7.05 5.93
C LEU A 92 17.22 -5.76 5.25
N ARG A 93 16.45 -4.67 5.29
CA ARG A 93 16.87 -3.36 4.75
C ARG A 93 18.11 -2.76 5.42
N LYS A 94 18.48 -3.21 6.63
CA LYS A 94 19.67 -2.72 7.33
C LYS A 94 20.94 -3.44 6.89
N ASP A 95 20.83 -4.55 6.17
CA ASP A 95 21.96 -5.34 5.72
C ASP A 95 22.00 -5.41 4.19
N ASN A 96 23.08 -4.92 3.58
CA ASN A 96 23.24 -4.89 2.12
C ASN A 96 23.89 -6.17 1.57
N LYS A 97 24.02 -7.23 2.37
CA LYS A 97 24.74 -8.46 1.99
C LYS A 97 23.96 -9.37 1.03
N ASP A 98 22.64 -9.37 1.12
CA ASP A 98 21.77 -10.23 0.32
C ASP A 98 20.47 -9.49 0.02
N GLU A 99 20.47 -8.79 -1.11
CA GLU A 99 19.31 -8.05 -1.60
C GLU A 99 18.21 -8.99 -2.12
N GLY A 100 18.54 -10.25 -2.45
CA GLY A 100 17.58 -11.24 -2.95
C GLY A 100 16.55 -11.63 -1.90
N LEU A 101 16.99 -11.89 -0.65
CA LEU A 101 16.05 -12.20 0.43
C LEU A 101 15.14 -11.00 0.76
N LEU A 102 15.66 -9.77 0.66
CA LEU A 102 14.85 -8.56 0.81
C LEU A 102 13.80 -8.47 -0.31
N SER A 103 14.19 -8.72 -1.56
CA SER A 103 13.29 -8.77 -2.72
C SER A 103 12.17 -9.80 -2.52
N PHE A 104 12.49 -10.99 -2.02
CA PHE A 104 11.49 -12.02 -1.70
C PHE A 104 10.53 -11.59 -0.57
N ALA A 105 11.06 -11.00 0.51
CA ALA A 105 10.24 -10.52 1.61
C ALA A 105 9.28 -9.39 1.20
N LEU A 106 9.75 -8.46 0.34
CA LEU A 106 8.92 -7.40 -0.24
C LEU A 106 7.83 -7.98 -1.15
N THR A 107 8.20 -8.92 -2.03
CA THR A 107 7.27 -9.58 -2.94
C THR A 107 6.16 -10.31 -2.19
N ASN A 108 6.52 -11.11 -1.17
CA ASN A 108 5.54 -11.86 -0.38
C ASN A 108 4.68 -10.95 0.49
N LEU A 109 5.22 -9.85 1.02
CA LEU A 109 4.42 -8.83 1.71
C LEU A 109 3.39 -8.20 0.75
N GLY A 110 3.80 -7.83 -0.46
CA GLY A 110 2.91 -7.32 -1.50
C GLY A 110 1.81 -8.33 -1.84
N ASN A 111 2.18 -9.58 -2.11
CA ASN A 111 1.24 -10.66 -2.41
C ASN A 111 0.23 -10.87 -1.27
N PHE A 112 0.69 -10.88 -0.02
CA PHE A 112 -0.18 -11.06 1.13
C PHE A 112 -1.13 -9.88 1.32
N LEU A 113 -0.67 -8.64 1.12
CA LEU A 113 -1.52 -7.44 1.14
C LEU A 113 -2.58 -7.48 0.04
N SER A 114 -2.18 -7.80 -1.19
CA SER A 114 -3.11 -7.92 -2.32
C SER A 114 -4.17 -9.00 -2.06
N SER A 115 -3.79 -10.14 -1.49
CA SER A 115 -4.73 -11.21 -1.12
C SER A 115 -5.80 -10.79 -0.09
N GLN A 116 -5.59 -9.66 0.61
CA GLN A 116 -6.55 -9.06 1.54
C GLN A 116 -7.35 -7.90 0.93
N GLY A 117 -7.28 -7.71 -0.39
CA GLY A 117 -7.91 -6.60 -1.10
C GLY A 117 -7.16 -5.27 -0.94
N ARG A 118 -5.92 -5.26 -0.43
CA ARG A 118 -5.09 -4.05 -0.25
C ARG A 118 -4.17 -3.81 -1.45
N SER A 119 -4.74 -3.84 -2.66
CA SER A 119 -4.04 -3.72 -3.95
C SER A 119 -3.12 -2.49 -4.03
N PHE A 120 -3.65 -1.30 -3.71
CA PHE A 120 -2.88 -0.05 -3.69
C PHE A 120 -1.67 -0.08 -2.74
N CYS A 121 -1.79 -0.78 -1.60
CA CYS A 121 -0.69 -0.96 -0.66
C CYS A 121 0.34 -1.99 -1.14
N ALA A 122 -0.12 -3.03 -1.84
CA ALA A 122 0.72 -4.11 -2.36
C ALA A 122 1.72 -3.60 -3.40
N GLN A 123 1.26 -2.70 -4.29
CA GLN A 123 2.09 -2.18 -5.37
C GLN A 123 3.38 -1.52 -4.88
N TYR A 124 3.33 -0.76 -3.79
CA TYR A 124 4.53 -0.15 -3.21
C TYR A 124 5.64 -1.17 -2.93
N TYR A 125 5.29 -2.37 -2.45
CA TYR A 125 6.27 -3.41 -2.13
C TYR A 125 6.77 -4.14 -3.37
N TRP A 126 5.91 -4.36 -4.37
CA TRP A 126 6.36 -4.92 -5.65
C TRP A 126 7.27 -3.95 -6.40
N ASP A 127 6.98 -2.65 -6.39
CA ASP A 127 7.84 -1.62 -7.01
C ASP A 127 9.25 -1.70 -6.43
N LEU A 128 9.38 -1.77 -5.10
CA LEU A 128 10.67 -1.91 -4.43
C LEU A 128 11.37 -3.23 -4.75
N ALA A 129 10.64 -4.35 -4.84
CA ALA A 129 11.23 -5.63 -5.23
C ALA A 129 11.74 -5.61 -6.69
N ILE A 130 10.99 -4.98 -7.59
CA ILE A 130 11.36 -4.80 -8.99
C ILE A 130 12.58 -3.89 -9.14
N GLU A 131 12.69 -2.85 -8.31
CA GLU A 131 13.86 -1.95 -8.27
C GLU A 131 15.14 -2.66 -7.82
N ILE A 132 15.04 -3.68 -6.97
CA ILE A 132 16.21 -4.42 -6.44
C ILE A 132 16.81 -5.33 -7.52
N ASP A 133 16.03 -6.26 -8.06
CA ASP A 133 16.55 -7.34 -8.91
C ASP A 133 15.62 -7.70 -10.08
N GLU A 134 14.66 -6.82 -10.39
CA GLU A 134 13.60 -7.10 -11.37
C GLU A 134 12.84 -8.39 -11.08
N ASN A 135 12.57 -8.67 -9.80
CA ASN A 135 11.92 -9.89 -9.33
C ASN A 135 10.72 -10.30 -10.22
N PRO A 136 10.80 -11.43 -10.94
CA PRO A 136 9.79 -11.80 -11.91
C PRO A 136 8.43 -12.13 -11.27
N VAL A 137 8.43 -12.62 -10.02
CA VAL A 137 7.19 -12.87 -9.26
C VAL A 137 6.51 -11.55 -8.90
N ALA A 138 7.28 -10.52 -8.51
CA ALA A 138 6.73 -9.18 -8.25
C ALA A 138 6.19 -8.53 -9.53
N ILE A 139 6.85 -8.72 -10.67
CA ILE A 139 6.38 -8.22 -11.98
C ILE A 139 5.03 -8.86 -12.34
N ILE A 140 4.90 -10.18 -12.21
CA ILE A 140 3.64 -10.90 -12.47
C ILE A 140 2.54 -10.44 -11.51
N ALA A 141 2.84 -10.33 -10.22
CA ALA A 141 1.87 -9.90 -9.22
C ALA A 141 1.39 -8.48 -9.49
N LYS A 142 2.31 -7.56 -9.81
CA LYS A 142 1.99 -6.18 -10.19
C LYS A 142 1.17 -6.11 -11.47
N ALA A 143 1.50 -6.89 -12.51
CA ALA A 143 0.73 -6.94 -13.75
C ALA A 143 -0.72 -7.36 -13.49
N THR A 144 -0.90 -8.43 -12.71
CA THR A 144 -2.21 -8.95 -12.33
C THR A 144 -3.01 -7.92 -11.53
N ASP A 145 -2.37 -7.26 -10.57
CA ASP A 145 -3.01 -6.21 -9.76
C ASP A 145 -3.44 -4.99 -10.58
N ILE A 146 -2.63 -4.56 -11.56
CA ILE A 146 -2.99 -3.45 -12.44
C ILE A 146 -4.25 -3.80 -13.25
N ILE A 147 -4.36 -5.02 -13.77
CA ILE A 147 -5.56 -5.49 -14.48
C ILE A 147 -6.76 -5.49 -13.54
N PHE A 148 -6.61 -6.11 -12.36
CA PHE A 148 -7.66 -6.13 -11.35
C PHE A 148 -8.15 -4.73 -10.98
N ARG A 149 -7.24 -3.77 -10.76
CA ARG A 149 -7.61 -2.39 -10.46
C ARG A 149 -8.35 -1.75 -11.62
N ALA A 150 -7.88 -1.95 -12.87
CA ALA A 150 -8.53 -1.43 -14.06
C ALA A 150 -9.99 -1.87 -14.17
N GLU A 151 -10.29 -3.14 -13.89
CA GLU A 151 -11.66 -3.68 -13.94
C GLU A 151 -12.62 -3.06 -12.92
N ASN A 152 -12.09 -2.33 -11.92
CA ASN A 152 -12.85 -1.68 -10.86
C ASN A 152 -12.87 -0.15 -10.94
N LEU A 153 -12.27 0.45 -11.99
CA LEU A 153 -12.30 1.90 -12.20
C LEU A 153 -13.60 2.34 -12.88
N TYR A 154 -14.03 3.57 -12.60
CA TYR A 154 -15.20 4.19 -13.23
C TYR A 154 -14.84 5.01 -14.50
N ASP A 155 -13.57 5.37 -14.67
CA ASP A 155 -13.09 6.19 -15.79
C ASP A 155 -12.47 5.30 -16.88
N GLU A 156 -13.15 5.21 -18.03
CA GLU A 156 -12.76 4.37 -19.16
C GLU A 156 -11.38 4.74 -19.74
N TYR A 157 -11.01 6.03 -19.74
CA TYR A 157 -9.71 6.46 -20.25
C TYR A 157 -8.59 5.98 -19.32
N HIS A 158 -8.81 6.03 -18.01
CA HIS A 158 -7.88 5.53 -17.02
C HIS A 158 -7.71 4.01 -17.09
N ILE A 159 -8.79 3.27 -17.40
CA ILE A 159 -8.75 1.82 -17.65
C ILE A 159 -7.77 1.50 -18.78
N TYR A 160 -7.82 2.24 -19.89
CA TYR A 160 -6.91 2.02 -21.02
C TYR A 160 -5.44 2.30 -20.65
N ILE A 161 -5.19 3.31 -19.84
CA ILE A 161 -3.85 3.59 -19.30
C ILE A 161 -3.37 2.42 -18.43
N HIS A 162 -4.23 1.87 -17.58
CA HIS A 162 -3.89 0.68 -16.78
C HIS A 162 -3.56 -0.51 -17.67
N TYR A 163 -4.34 -0.76 -18.73
CA TYR A 163 -4.06 -1.86 -19.67
C TYR A 163 -2.71 -1.70 -20.38
N PHE A 164 -2.33 -0.49 -20.76
CA PHE A 164 -0.99 -0.21 -21.28
C PHE A 164 0.09 -0.60 -20.28
N TYR A 165 0.04 -0.10 -19.04
CA TYR A 165 1.04 -0.41 -18.03
C TYR A 165 1.06 -1.89 -17.61
N ALA A 166 -0.10 -2.55 -17.54
CA ALA A 166 -0.19 -3.99 -17.31
C ALA A 166 0.54 -4.75 -18.42
N ASN A 167 0.29 -4.41 -19.69
CA ASN A 167 0.93 -5.07 -20.81
C ASN A 167 2.45 -4.87 -20.83
N GLN A 168 2.95 -3.69 -20.43
CA GLN A 168 4.39 -3.45 -20.26
C GLN A 168 5.00 -4.37 -19.19
N MET A 169 4.31 -4.57 -18.06
CA MET A 169 4.76 -5.51 -17.03
C MET A 169 4.70 -6.96 -17.51
N ILE A 170 3.66 -7.36 -18.24
CA ILE A 170 3.55 -8.72 -18.79
C ILE A 170 4.66 -9.00 -19.81
N PHE A 171 4.97 -8.02 -20.68
CA PHE A 171 6.08 -8.13 -21.60
C PHE A 171 7.41 -8.35 -20.86
N LYS A 172 7.67 -7.57 -19.82
CA LYS A 172 8.84 -7.75 -18.94
C LYS A 172 8.85 -9.12 -18.25
N ALA A 173 7.68 -9.62 -17.83
CA ALA A 173 7.57 -10.95 -17.23
C ALA A 173 7.93 -12.07 -18.23
N PHE A 174 7.56 -11.95 -19.51
CA PHE A 174 7.97 -12.89 -20.55
C PHE A 174 9.48 -12.93 -20.76
N GLU A 175 10.17 -11.78 -20.70
CA GLU A 175 11.63 -11.71 -20.81
C GLU A 175 12.35 -12.43 -19.66
N LYS A 176 11.67 -12.63 -18.52
CA LYS A 176 12.21 -13.24 -17.30
C LYS A 176 11.64 -14.62 -16.99
N VAL A 177 10.90 -15.23 -17.93
CA VAL A 177 10.15 -16.47 -17.69
C VAL A 177 11.04 -17.63 -17.26
N GLU A 178 12.31 -17.66 -17.68
CA GLU A 178 13.27 -18.71 -17.31
C GLU A 178 13.67 -18.71 -15.83
N TYR A 179 13.52 -17.58 -15.14
CA TYR A 179 13.83 -17.41 -13.70
C TYR A 179 12.66 -17.78 -12.79
N LEU A 180 11.50 -18.14 -13.35
CA LEU A 180 10.31 -18.52 -12.60
C LEU A 180 10.27 -20.04 -12.39
N GLU A 181 9.72 -20.47 -11.26
CA GLU A 181 9.32 -21.86 -11.04
C GLU A 181 8.07 -22.22 -11.86
N ASN A 182 7.80 -23.51 -12.05
CA ASN A 182 6.70 -23.97 -12.90
C ASN A 182 5.34 -23.40 -12.47
N GLU A 183 5.06 -23.38 -11.16
CA GLU A 183 3.82 -22.86 -10.59
C GLU A 183 3.66 -21.35 -10.81
N GLN A 184 4.78 -20.64 -10.94
CA GLN A 184 4.80 -19.20 -11.14
C GLN A 184 4.64 -18.81 -12.62
N ARG A 185 4.82 -19.77 -13.55
CA ARG A 185 4.69 -19.56 -15.00
C ARG A 185 3.26 -19.67 -15.50
N ILE A 186 2.35 -20.28 -14.72
CA ILE A 186 0.99 -20.66 -15.14
C ILE A 186 0.23 -19.51 -15.84
N SER A 187 0.31 -18.29 -15.31
CA SER A 187 -0.41 -17.14 -15.88
C SER A 187 0.17 -16.63 -17.21
N LEU A 188 1.45 -16.92 -17.49
CA LEU A 188 2.17 -16.55 -18.71
C LEU A 188 2.12 -17.64 -19.79
N GLU A 189 1.86 -18.90 -19.40
CA GLU A 189 1.74 -20.00 -20.35
C GLU A 189 0.56 -19.82 -21.30
N LYS A 190 0.57 -20.55 -22.43
CA LYS A 190 -0.49 -20.45 -23.44
C LYS A 190 -1.85 -20.81 -22.82
N GLY A 191 -2.72 -19.81 -22.73
CA GLY A 191 -4.06 -19.94 -22.13
C GLY A 191 -4.15 -19.45 -20.68
N GLY A 192 -3.03 -19.09 -20.07
CA GLY A 192 -2.98 -18.38 -18.80
C GLY A 192 -3.53 -16.95 -18.92
N GLU A 193 -3.94 -16.39 -17.78
CA GLU A 193 -4.62 -15.08 -17.70
C GLU A 193 -3.81 -13.95 -18.36
N LEU A 194 -2.54 -13.78 -17.96
CA LEU A 194 -1.68 -12.72 -18.48
C LEU A 194 -1.33 -12.95 -19.95
N TYR A 195 -1.17 -14.20 -20.38
CA TYR A 195 -1.00 -14.53 -21.80
C TYR A 195 -2.21 -14.11 -22.63
N VAL A 196 -3.42 -14.45 -22.18
CA VAL A 196 -4.67 -14.11 -22.86
C VAL A 196 -4.84 -12.60 -22.91
N PHE A 197 -4.61 -11.91 -21.80
CA PHE A 197 -4.65 -10.46 -21.73
C PHE A 197 -3.66 -9.82 -22.71
N HIS A 198 -2.40 -10.27 -22.71
CA HIS A 198 -1.36 -9.75 -23.63
C HIS A 198 -1.75 -9.94 -25.10
N LYS A 199 -2.29 -11.10 -25.48
CA LYS A 199 -2.78 -11.34 -26.84
C LYS A 199 -3.96 -10.46 -27.22
N TRP A 200 -4.89 -10.24 -26.29
CA TRP A 200 -5.99 -9.32 -26.47
C TRP A 200 -5.48 -7.88 -26.62
N TYR A 201 -4.56 -7.44 -25.76
CA TYR A 201 -3.97 -6.10 -25.81
C TYR A 201 -3.35 -5.80 -27.17
N LEU A 202 -2.46 -6.68 -27.65
CA LEU A 202 -1.78 -6.52 -28.95
C LEU A 202 -2.73 -6.50 -30.16
N LYS A 203 -3.96 -7.02 -30.02
CA LYS A 203 -4.97 -6.97 -31.07
C LYS A 203 -5.72 -5.63 -31.10
N ASN A 204 -5.86 -4.97 -29.96
CA ASN A 204 -6.72 -3.80 -29.80
C ASN A 204 -5.95 -2.48 -29.68
N TYR A 205 -4.68 -2.52 -29.24
CA TYR A 205 -3.89 -1.34 -28.94
C TYR A 205 -2.47 -1.44 -29.50
N LYS A 206 -1.85 -0.27 -29.68
CA LYS A 206 -0.42 -0.12 -29.96
C LYS A 206 0.20 0.78 -28.88
N ASP A 207 1.45 0.53 -28.53
CA ASP A 207 2.14 1.34 -27.52
C ASP A 207 2.18 2.84 -27.90
N GLN A 208 2.26 3.18 -29.20
CA GLN A 208 2.22 4.58 -29.65
C GLN A 208 0.90 5.30 -29.37
N ASP A 209 -0.20 4.56 -29.17
CA ASP A 209 -1.49 5.15 -28.80
C ASP A 209 -1.42 5.85 -27.42
N PHE A 210 -0.38 5.55 -26.63
CA PHE A 210 -0.15 6.07 -25.28
C PHE A 210 1.03 7.07 -25.19
N ASP A 211 1.62 7.50 -26.32
CA ASP A 211 2.74 8.46 -26.32
C ASP A 211 2.38 9.79 -25.60
N TYR A 212 1.10 10.17 -25.64
CA TYR A 212 0.57 11.35 -24.95
C TYR A 212 0.85 11.37 -23.44
N LEU A 213 1.02 10.20 -22.80
CA LEU A 213 1.32 10.10 -21.36
C LEU A 213 2.65 10.77 -21.02
N LYS A 214 3.63 10.72 -21.93
CA LYS A 214 4.96 11.34 -21.77
C LYS A 214 5.01 12.75 -22.35
N GLU A 215 4.25 12.99 -23.42
CA GLU A 215 4.21 14.28 -24.12
C GLU A 215 3.44 15.35 -23.34
N TYR A 216 2.45 14.95 -22.55
CA TYR A 216 1.66 15.88 -21.76
C TYR A 216 2.55 16.71 -20.82
N LYS A 217 2.27 18.02 -20.77
CA LYS A 217 2.96 18.98 -19.90
C LYS A 217 1.98 19.71 -19.01
N HIS A 218 2.18 19.56 -17.70
CA HIS A 218 1.37 20.22 -16.70
C HIS A 218 1.80 21.68 -16.58
N LYS A 219 0.82 22.59 -16.69
CA LYS A 219 1.09 24.02 -16.60
C LYS A 219 1.39 24.40 -15.15
N VAL A 220 2.56 25.00 -14.93
CA VAL A 220 2.99 25.52 -13.62
C VAL A 220 3.25 27.02 -13.71
N ASN A 221 2.93 27.76 -12.64
CA ASN A 221 3.10 29.21 -12.55
C ASN A 221 4.39 29.60 -11.81
N SER A 222 5.00 28.67 -11.06
CA SER A 222 6.24 28.95 -10.32
C SER A 222 7.15 27.73 -10.20
N LYS A 223 8.44 27.98 -9.90
CA LYS A 223 9.40 26.91 -9.59
C LYS A 223 9.01 26.12 -8.35
N THR A 224 8.40 26.76 -7.35
CA THR A 224 7.96 26.09 -6.13
C THR A 224 6.78 25.16 -6.40
N GLU A 225 5.82 25.60 -7.21
CA GLU A 225 4.70 24.77 -7.65
C GLU A 225 5.17 23.56 -8.47
N SER A 226 6.13 23.75 -9.38
CA SER A 226 6.75 22.64 -10.12
C SER A 226 7.44 21.62 -9.20
N ARG A 227 8.19 22.08 -8.18
CA ARG A 227 8.79 21.19 -7.19
C ARG A 227 7.73 20.46 -6.37
N TYR A 228 6.65 21.15 -5.99
CA TYR A 228 5.53 20.54 -5.26
C TYR A 228 4.93 19.38 -6.05
N TYR A 229 4.49 19.60 -7.29
CA TYR A 229 3.87 18.54 -8.08
C TYR A 229 4.80 17.37 -8.34
N ALA A 230 6.08 17.64 -8.66
CA ALA A 230 7.06 16.59 -8.85
C ALA A 230 7.37 15.81 -7.55
N TRP A 231 7.30 16.47 -6.38
CA TRP A 231 7.42 15.81 -5.08
C TRP A 231 6.19 14.94 -4.80
N VAL A 232 4.97 15.46 -5.05
CA VAL A 232 3.73 14.70 -4.89
C VAL A 232 3.72 13.45 -5.77
N ALA A 233 4.10 13.58 -7.05
CA ALA A 233 4.13 12.46 -7.99
C ALA A 233 5.09 11.36 -7.57
N ARG A 234 6.33 11.72 -7.19
CA ARG A 234 7.37 10.77 -6.77
C ARG A 234 6.98 10.02 -5.50
N ASN A 235 6.23 10.67 -4.61
CA ASN A 235 5.76 10.05 -3.38
C ASN A 235 4.39 9.36 -3.54
N LYS A 236 3.82 9.32 -4.76
CA LYS A 236 2.53 8.68 -5.05
C LYS A 236 1.38 9.27 -4.22
N LEU A 237 1.34 10.61 -4.11
CA LEU A 237 0.44 11.34 -3.21
C LEU A 237 -0.68 12.11 -3.93
N PHE A 238 -0.83 11.98 -5.25
CA PHE A 238 -2.03 12.52 -5.91
C PHE A 238 -3.24 11.61 -5.64
N ILE A 239 -4.42 12.21 -5.51
CA ILE A 239 -5.67 11.48 -5.41
C ILE A 239 -6.11 11.09 -6.83
N ASN A 240 -5.39 10.15 -7.44
CA ASN A 240 -5.73 9.50 -8.70
C ASN A 240 -5.00 8.15 -8.82
N ASP A 241 -5.54 7.26 -9.64
CA ASP A 241 -5.03 5.91 -9.92
C ASP A 241 -3.83 5.88 -10.88
N ILE A 242 -3.65 6.92 -11.70
CA ILE A 242 -2.53 7.02 -12.66
C ILE A 242 -1.21 7.23 -11.92
N ASN A 243 -1.21 7.95 -10.81
CA ASN A 243 0.00 8.25 -10.07
C ASN A 243 0.58 6.98 -9.47
N ASP A 244 -0.22 5.96 -9.15
CA ASP A 244 0.30 4.65 -8.79
C ASP A 244 1.16 4.08 -9.93
N LEU A 245 0.70 4.16 -11.18
CA LEU A 245 1.40 3.60 -12.33
C LEU A 245 2.66 4.37 -12.72
N CYS A 246 2.63 5.71 -12.63
CA CYS A 246 3.65 6.56 -13.24
C CYS A 246 3.93 7.86 -12.46
N VAL A 247 4.96 8.61 -12.85
CA VAL A 247 5.37 9.87 -12.16
C VAL A 247 5.44 11.07 -13.10
N GLU A 248 5.05 10.87 -14.36
CA GLU A 248 4.95 11.84 -15.43
C GLU A 248 3.86 12.88 -15.14
N GLU A 249 3.94 14.01 -15.85
CA GLU A 249 3.10 15.19 -15.63
C GLU A 249 1.60 14.92 -15.86
N ILE A 250 1.24 13.84 -16.57
CA ILE A 250 -0.15 13.39 -16.73
C ILE A 250 -0.80 13.01 -15.39
N ALA A 251 0.01 12.58 -14.41
CA ALA A 251 -0.46 12.23 -13.09
C ALA A 251 -0.67 13.46 -12.18
N PHE A 252 -0.33 14.68 -12.62
CA PHE A 252 -0.29 15.88 -11.77
C PHE A 252 -1.67 16.50 -11.53
N GLN A 253 -2.60 15.73 -10.97
CA GLN A 253 -3.99 16.15 -10.82
C GLN A 253 -4.75 15.30 -9.80
N ASP A 254 -5.52 15.90 -8.91
CA ASP A 254 -6.36 15.17 -7.94
C ASP A 254 -7.74 14.86 -8.54
N VAL A 255 -7.77 14.02 -9.58
CA VAL A 255 -8.97 13.78 -10.41
C VAL A 255 -9.94 12.73 -9.88
N LEU A 256 -9.55 11.92 -8.89
CA LEU A 256 -10.47 10.92 -8.33
C LEU A 256 -11.73 11.62 -7.83
N GLY A 257 -12.88 11.22 -8.38
CA GLY A 257 -14.21 11.74 -8.07
C GLY A 257 -15.14 10.63 -7.61
N LEU A 258 -16.41 10.99 -7.40
CA LEU A 258 -17.48 10.02 -7.23
C LEU A 258 -18.03 9.61 -8.61
N PRO A 259 -18.32 8.32 -8.83
CA PRO A 259 -19.02 7.89 -10.04
C PRO A 259 -20.43 8.48 -10.08
N SER A 260 -21.08 8.41 -11.24
CA SER A 260 -22.49 8.75 -11.35
C SER A 260 -23.32 7.90 -10.39
N MET A 261 -24.18 8.54 -9.59
CA MET A 261 -25.01 7.87 -8.58
C MET A 261 -26.48 8.19 -8.77
N VAL A 262 -27.35 7.27 -8.36
CA VAL A 262 -28.80 7.46 -8.33
C VAL A 262 -29.22 7.52 -6.87
N GLN A 263 -29.79 8.66 -6.47
CA GLN A 263 -30.21 8.93 -5.10
C GLN A 263 -31.69 9.34 -5.09
N LYS A 264 -32.42 8.90 -4.05
CA LYS A 264 -33.73 9.46 -3.76
C LYS A 264 -33.54 10.86 -3.16
N ILE A 265 -33.90 11.88 -3.92
CA ILE A 265 -33.89 13.25 -3.43
C ILE A 265 -35.19 13.49 -2.67
N ASN A 266 -35.10 14.11 -1.50
CA ASN A 266 -36.27 14.61 -0.81
C ASN A 266 -36.55 16.03 -1.31
N ASP A 267 -37.54 16.19 -2.18
CA ASP A 267 -37.89 17.48 -2.80
C ASP A 267 -38.35 18.54 -1.79
N THR A 268 -38.65 18.15 -0.55
CA THR A 268 -38.96 19.10 0.55
C THR A 268 -37.71 19.68 1.20
N LEU A 269 -36.55 19.07 0.98
CA LEU A 269 -35.27 19.55 1.48
C LEU A 269 -34.53 20.30 0.36
N SER A 270 -33.67 21.25 0.75
CA SER A 270 -33.06 22.19 -0.19
C SER A 270 -32.25 21.50 -1.29
N LEU A 271 -32.11 22.13 -2.46
CA LEU A 271 -31.20 21.71 -3.55
C LEU A 271 -29.78 21.31 -3.05
N LYS A 272 -29.31 21.90 -1.93
CA LYS A 272 -28.02 21.53 -1.32
C LYS A 272 -27.93 20.06 -0.89
N GLU A 273 -29.05 19.42 -0.56
CA GLU A 273 -29.04 18.01 -0.16
C GLU A 273 -28.84 17.03 -1.32
N SER A 274 -29.12 17.47 -2.56
CA SER A 274 -28.88 16.66 -3.76
C SER A 274 -27.39 16.42 -4.05
N LEU A 275 -26.51 17.27 -3.52
CA LEU A 275 -25.05 17.20 -3.74
C LEU A 275 -24.27 16.93 -2.45
N VAL A 276 -24.92 16.45 -1.39
CA VAL A 276 -24.26 16.22 -0.09
C VAL A 276 -23.03 15.33 -0.24
N PHE A 277 -23.12 14.20 -0.94
CA PHE A 277 -21.98 13.32 -1.13
C PHE A 277 -20.85 13.97 -1.92
N HIS A 278 -21.15 14.72 -2.98
CA HIS A 278 -20.12 15.45 -3.72
C HIS A 278 -19.43 16.50 -2.83
N SER A 279 -20.19 17.27 -2.06
CA SER A 279 -19.63 18.28 -1.16
C SER A 279 -18.78 17.67 -0.04
N SER A 280 -19.22 16.56 0.55
CA SER A 280 -18.46 15.85 1.59
C SER A 280 -17.20 15.20 1.02
N PHE A 281 -17.26 14.69 -0.21
CA PHE A 281 -16.08 14.14 -0.88
C PHE A 281 -15.08 15.24 -1.26
N ASP A 282 -15.55 16.41 -1.69
CA ASP A 282 -14.71 17.59 -1.93
C ASP A 282 -14.01 18.08 -0.66
N GLU A 283 -14.72 18.06 0.48
CA GLU A 283 -14.14 18.39 1.78
C GLU A 283 -12.99 17.43 2.13
N LEU A 284 -13.19 16.11 1.96
CA LEU A 284 -12.16 15.09 2.17
C LEU A 284 -10.93 15.35 1.29
N ARG A 285 -11.14 15.61 -0.01
CA ARG A 285 -10.05 15.91 -0.96
C ARG A 285 -9.31 17.18 -0.57
N ASN A 286 -10.03 18.24 -0.22
CA ASN A 286 -9.43 19.51 0.18
C ASN A 286 -8.58 19.38 1.46
N GLU A 287 -9.07 18.66 2.47
CA GLU A 287 -8.30 18.45 3.69
C GLU A 287 -7.05 17.61 3.46
N TYR A 288 -7.15 16.53 2.66
CA TYR A 288 -6.00 15.72 2.31
C TYR A 288 -4.95 16.53 1.56
N THR A 289 -5.36 17.25 0.51
CA THR A 289 -4.44 18.04 -0.33
C THR A 289 -3.80 19.18 0.46
N TYR A 290 -4.52 19.80 1.41
CA TYR A 290 -3.96 20.78 2.34
C TYR A 290 -2.94 20.15 3.31
N ALA A 291 -3.26 19.01 3.93
CA ALA A 291 -2.32 18.31 4.80
C ALA A 291 -1.05 17.89 4.04
N ARG A 292 -1.20 17.35 2.82
CA ARG A 292 -0.11 17.04 1.90
C ARG A 292 0.77 18.26 1.61
N TYR A 293 0.14 19.42 1.36
CA TYR A 293 0.86 20.67 1.15
C TYR A 293 1.64 21.14 2.39
N LEU A 294 1.07 20.98 3.59
CA LEU A 294 1.79 21.27 4.85
C LEU A 294 3.02 20.36 5.03
N VAL A 295 2.93 19.08 4.66
CA VAL A 295 4.09 18.16 4.68
C VAL A 295 5.17 18.62 3.70
N PHE A 296 4.80 18.99 2.46
CA PHE A 296 5.74 19.53 1.50
C PHE A 296 6.42 20.81 2.02
N GLN A 297 5.64 21.77 2.52
CA GLN A 297 6.15 23.00 3.14
C GLN A 297 7.13 22.70 4.28
N ALA A 298 6.80 21.75 5.16
CA ALA A 298 7.69 21.33 6.23
C ALA A 298 8.99 20.69 5.71
N SER A 299 8.92 19.94 4.60
CA SER A 299 10.10 19.31 3.98
C SER A 299 11.07 20.32 3.37
N GLU A 300 10.58 21.46 2.88
CA GLU A 300 11.40 22.55 2.34
C GLU A 300 12.07 23.39 3.45
N ILE A 301 11.66 23.24 4.70
CA ILE A 301 12.21 23.96 5.86
C ILE A 301 13.38 23.18 6.47
N LYS A 302 14.54 23.84 6.58
CA LYS A 302 15.72 23.30 7.30
C LYS A 302 15.42 23.16 8.78
N GLU A 303 15.96 22.11 9.40
CA GLU A 303 15.70 21.78 10.81
C GLU A 303 16.11 22.90 11.79
N GLU A 304 17.24 23.54 11.53
CA GLU A 304 17.78 24.63 12.35
C GLU A 304 17.17 26.01 12.04
N SER A 305 16.17 26.09 11.15
CA SER A 305 15.64 27.39 10.73
C SER A 305 14.82 28.06 11.84
N SER A 306 15.18 29.31 12.15
CA SER A 306 14.43 30.16 13.06
C SER A 306 13.38 30.97 12.29
N HIS A 307 12.11 30.80 12.64
CA HIS A 307 11.01 31.56 12.06
C HIS A 307 10.50 32.64 13.04
N PHE A 308 9.97 33.76 12.54
CA PHE A 308 9.47 34.85 13.41
C PHE A 308 8.33 34.41 14.33
N TYR A 309 7.51 33.43 13.91
CA TYR A 309 6.51 32.75 14.74
C TYR A 309 7.09 32.28 16.07
N ASN A 310 8.28 31.67 16.03
CA ASN A 310 8.94 31.18 17.23
C ASN A 310 9.60 32.30 18.05
N LYS A 311 9.54 33.56 17.61
CA LYS A 311 10.07 34.72 18.35
C LYS A 311 8.98 35.56 19.01
N THR A 312 7.70 35.21 18.83
CA THR A 312 6.58 35.99 19.38
C THR A 312 6.29 35.69 20.85
N TYR A 313 7.00 34.74 21.47
CA TYR A 313 6.88 34.42 22.89
C TYR A 313 8.22 33.90 23.45
N ALA A 314 8.38 33.97 24.78
CA ALA A 314 9.56 33.45 25.45
C ALA A 314 9.48 31.92 25.56
N HIS A 315 10.51 31.22 25.10
CA HIS A 315 10.64 29.78 25.28
C HIS A 315 11.30 29.47 26.62
N THR A 316 10.78 28.48 27.32
CA THR A 316 11.46 27.88 28.48
C THR A 316 12.42 26.84 27.97
N ASP A 317 13.68 26.91 28.39
CA ASP A 317 14.66 25.86 28.14
C ASP A 317 14.36 24.69 29.08
N ASP A 318 13.50 23.77 28.61
CA ASP A 318 13.38 22.48 29.23
C ASP A 318 14.49 21.57 28.66
N THR A 319 15.17 20.82 29.53
CA THR A 319 16.22 19.88 29.12
C THR A 319 15.66 18.68 28.34
N LEU A 320 14.41 18.76 27.87
CA LEU A 320 13.71 17.75 27.09
C LEU A 320 14.00 17.90 25.60
N HIS A 321 14.71 18.96 25.18
CA HIS A 321 15.12 19.20 23.79
C HIS A 321 13.95 19.13 22.79
N ALA A 322 12.76 19.57 23.20
CA ALA A 322 11.59 19.59 22.34
C ALA A 322 11.82 20.55 21.16
N ILE A 323 11.72 20.03 19.93
CA ILE A 323 11.85 20.85 18.72
C ILE A 323 10.48 21.46 18.40
N ASP A 324 10.27 22.70 18.83
CA ASP A 324 9.06 23.48 18.55
C ASP A 324 9.37 24.64 17.59
N ASN A 325 9.54 24.32 16.31
CA ASN A 325 9.78 25.27 15.22
C ASN A 325 8.62 25.25 14.19
N LEU A 326 8.64 26.15 13.21
CA LEU A 326 7.57 26.21 12.19
C LEU A 326 7.41 24.86 11.45
N LYS A 327 8.51 24.16 11.17
CA LYS A 327 8.51 22.85 10.52
C LYS A 327 7.72 21.83 11.35
N THR A 328 8.02 21.70 12.65
CA THR A 328 7.32 20.74 13.51
C THR A 328 5.85 21.12 13.70
N SER A 329 5.52 22.42 13.72
CA SER A 329 4.12 22.90 13.71
C SER A 329 3.36 22.53 12.44
N HIS A 330 3.96 22.68 11.25
CA HIS A 330 3.37 22.22 9.98
C HIS A 330 3.16 20.71 9.99
N MET A 331 4.16 19.92 10.42
CA MET A 331 4.02 18.47 10.52
C MET A 331 2.93 18.06 11.50
N LYS A 332 2.93 18.60 12.73
CA LYS A 332 1.90 18.33 13.75
C LYS A 332 0.49 18.66 13.23
N SER A 333 0.34 19.76 12.50
CA SER A 333 -0.94 20.16 11.90
C SER A 333 -1.37 19.21 10.78
N ALA A 334 -0.46 18.86 9.87
CA ALA A 334 -0.72 17.87 8.83
C ALA A 334 -1.14 16.52 9.43
N PHE A 335 -0.43 16.02 10.44
CA PHE A 335 -0.79 14.79 11.14
C PHE A 335 -2.19 14.85 11.74
N ARG A 336 -2.55 15.95 12.43
CA ARG A 336 -3.90 16.10 12.99
C ARG A 336 -5.00 16.03 11.93
N ILE A 337 -4.79 16.68 10.78
CA ILE A 337 -5.74 16.66 9.66
C ILE A 337 -5.84 15.24 9.07
N LEU A 338 -4.70 14.59 8.80
CA LEU A 338 -4.69 13.22 8.29
C LEU A 338 -5.39 12.23 9.24
N TYR A 339 -5.20 12.39 10.56
CA TYR A 339 -5.91 11.58 11.55
C TYR A 339 -7.42 11.84 11.54
N SER A 340 -7.87 13.10 11.41
CA SER A 340 -9.30 13.41 11.37
C SER A 340 -9.99 12.93 10.09
N ILE A 341 -9.25 12.84 8.97
CA ILE A 341 -9.77 12.33 7.70
C ILE A 341 -10.30 10.90 7.86
N PHE A 342 -9.68 10.04 8.67
CA PHE A 342 -10.15 8.66 8.86
C PHE A 342 -11.59 8.59 9.39
N ASP A 343 -11.95 9.42 10.37
CA ASP A 343 -13.32 9.47 10.89
C ASP A 343 -14.29 10.05 9.87
N LYS A 344 -13.87 11.04 9.07
CA LYS A 344 -14.69 11.60 8.00
C LYS A 344 -14.93 10.62 6.85
N VAL A 345 -13.92 9.84 6.47
CA VAL A 345 -14.06 8.73 5.51
C VAL A 345 -15.03 7.70 6.06
N SER A 346 -14.95 7.40 7.35
CA SER A 346 -15.88 6.48 8.02
C SER A 346 -17.32 6.99 7.97
N TYR A 347 -17.53 8.28 8.24
CA TYR A 347 -18.83 8.91 8.12
C TYR A 347 -19.35 8.89 6.67
N PHE A 348 -18.50 9.29 5.73
CA PHE A 348 -18.82 9.30 4.30
C PHE A 348 -19.25 7.92 3.81
N ILE A 349 -18.43 6.89 4.03
CA ILE A 349 -18.71 5.52 3.60
C ILE A 349 -19.99 5.02 4.26
N SER A 350 -20.14 5.19 5.58
CA SER A 350 -21.33 4.74 6.32
C SER A 350 -22.63 5.31 5.76
N LYS A 351 -22.63 6.59 5.41
CA LYS A 351 -23.80 7.25 4.80
C LYS A 351 -23.97 6.87 3.34
N TYR A 352 -22.88 6.76 2.59
CA TYR A 352 -22.91 6.44 1.16
C TYR A 352 -23.44 5.03 0.88
N ILE A 353 -23.08 4.05 1.72
CA ILE A 353 -23.56 2.66 1.60
C ILE A 353 -24.74 2.33 2.53
N GLU A 354 -25.30 3.34 3.19
CA GLU A 354 -26.46 3.22 4.09
C GLU A 354 -26.29 2.19 5.23
N LEU A 355 -25.12 2.18 5.89
CA LEU A 355 -24.92 1.30 7.03
C LEU A 355 -25.91 1.64 8.16
N PRO A 356 -26.50 0.64 8.84
CA PRO A 356 -27.48 0.84 9.91
C PRO A 356 -26.81 1.22 11.25
N ILE A 357 -25.94 2.22 11.23
CA ILE A 357 -25.16 2.71 12.37
C ILE A 357 -25.62 4.13 12.71
N LYS A 358 -25.82 4.40 13.99
CA LYS A 358 -26.17 5.75 14.46
C LYS A 358 -24.98 6.69 14.32
N ASP A 359 -25.24 7.94 13.94
CA ASP A 359 -24.21 8.95 13.64
C ASP A 359 -23.14 9.09 14.72
N LYS A 360 -23.55 9.12 15.99
CA LYS A 360 -22.64 9.24 17.15
C LYS A 360 -21.70 8.05 17.34
N ASP A 361 -22.02 6.91 16.74
CA ASP A 361 -21.26 5.67 16.83
C ASP A 361 -20.36 5.47 15.59
N ILE A 362 -20.47 6.36 14.60
CA ILE A 362 -19.62 6.35 13.40
C ILE A 362 -18.26 6.94 13.77
N SER A 363 -17.24 6.09 13.71
CA SER A 363 -15.83 6.44 13.81
C SER A 363 -15.02 5.40 13.05
N PHE A 364 -13.77 5.71 12.72
CA PHE A 364 -12.86 4.77 12.09
C PHE A 364 -12.75 3.48 12.91
N ARG A 365 -12.60 3.62 14.22
CA ARG A 365 -12.58 2.47 15.11
C ARG A 365 -13.91 1.72 15.17
N GLY A 366 -15.04 2.43 15.19
CA GLY A 366 -16.37 1.84 15.26
C GLY A 366 -16.72 0.99 14.03
N ILE A 367 -16.39 1.51 12.84
CA ILE A 367 -16.64 0.85 11.57
C ILE A 367 -15.61 -0.27 11.33
N PHE A 368 -14.33 0.04 11.50
CA PHE A 368 -13.27 -0.83 10.99
C PHE A 368 -12.60 -1.75 12.04
N LEU A 369 -12.73 -1.49 13.35
CA LEU A 369 -11.99 -2.25 14.38
C LEU A 369 -12.89 -2.99 15.36
N ILE A 370 -13.98 -2.36 15.81
CA ILE A 370 -14.83 -2.94 16.87
C ILE A 370 -15.87 -3.91 16.29
N GLY A 371 -16.10 -3.87 14.97
CA GLY A 371 -17.04 -4.74 14.29
C GLY A 371 -18.42 -4.62 14.92
N GLN A 372 -19.23 -3.66 14.47
CA GLN A 372 -20.66 -3.91 14.54
C GLN A 372 -20.94 -5.10 13.59
N LYS A 373 -20.96 -6.29 14.22
CA LYS A 373 -20.60 -7.64 13.74
C LYS A 373 -21.34 -8.19 12.49
N LYS A 374 -22.01 -7.37 11.68
CA LYS A 374 -22.88 -7.86 10.60
C LYS A 374 -22.90 -7.03 9.31
N PHE A 375 -22.25 -5.88 9.22
CA PHE A 375 -22.65 -4.91 8.19
C PHE A 375 -21.66 -4.67 7.05
N ILE A 376 -20.43 -5.19 7.13
CA ILE A 376 -19.40 -4.96 6.11
C ILE A 376 -18.80 -6.30 5.71
N ARG A 377 -19.34 -6.89 4.64
CA ARG A 377 -18.60 -7.79 3.76
C ARG A 377 -18.23 -6.92 2.55
N ILE A 378 -16.95 -6.58 2.44
CA ILE A 378 -16.38 -6.01 1.21
C ILE A 378 -16.13 -7.19 0.27
#